data_AF-A0A1H8I0U1-F1
#
_entry.id   AF-A0A1H8I0U1-F1
#
_cell.length_a   1.000
_cell.length_b   1.000
_cell.length_c   1.000
_cell.angle_alpha   90.00
_cell.angle_beta   90.00
_cell.angle_gamma   90.00
#
_symmetry.space_group_name_H-M   'P 1'
#
loop_
_entity.id
_entity.type
_entity.pdbx_description
1 polymer ?
#
loop_
_entity_poly.entity_id
_entity_poly.type
_entity_poly.pdbx_seq_one_letter_code
_entity_poly.pdbx_strand_id
1 'polypeptide(L)'
;MIDVLFDQYQRYQNVTDIINSMRMPGQVFNILEVGANEHQNLEKFLPIDQITYLDIQLPEYLQNNPKYILGDATSMDFSDDHYNIVVALDVFEHIFEKDREKFLNELNRVSSDFFVITAPFHSPEVVEAERRVNAVYKSIFGKDFIWLEEHMMNGLPVLRKVSEHLKAQNIQFEMINHGDVRIWERLMAIHFIAAQDSRLGIYRNEIDRFYNQHLFANDFVEKSYRKICVGSKSRNLSALPLRKINLSKRDEDLLKLDGMEKIFYSLADLPLKININDASADFIQIFKDEGAGYTEDKSIKFNLKSNRQHIHADLKSQNLKSIRIDPSNFKGSFEIKNIIITINAQNNLPKAAYTISGNFNLNFNNTFIFHEDDPYIILSILMEEAIEEVSFDIVKLPQDEAFISIVDYYTEHMRIIGEKTRLMGISHAKSIEELEQQISVLSAKINELMITNQSLITELENHKFSNDTSRKTINEINQKNAQLSQTNGELHQTILELRRVNNSNAAELKSIYESRGWIYLTKLKRVIGK
;
A
#
# COMPACT_ATOMS: atom_id res chain seq x y z
N MET A 1 7.69 -15.13 -6.21
CA MET A 1 6.66 -15.22 -5.16
C MET A 1 5.63 -14.16 -5.48
N ILE A 2 4.35 -14.49 -5.37
CA ILE A 2 3.26 -13.59 -5.72
C ILE A 2 3.10 -12.59 -4.57
N ASP A 3 3.31 -11.31 -4.87
CA ASP A 3 3.27 -10.23 -3.87
C ASP A 3 1.81 -9.77 -3.68
N VAL A 4 1.13 -10.36 -2.70
CA VAL A 4 -0.26 -10.07 -2.33
C VAL A 4 -0.40 -10.04 -0.82
N LEU A 5 -1.53 -9.50 -0.33
CA LEU A 5 -1.85 -9.43 1.09
C LEU A 5 -1.82 -10.82 1.73
N PHE A 6 -1.41 -10.91 3.00
CA PHE A 6 -1.32 -12.20 3.69
C PHE A 6 -2.62 -13.00 3.61
N ASP A 7 -3.76 -12.32 3.79
CA ASP A 7 -5.09 -12.91 3.82
C ASP A 7 -5.53 -13.46 2.45
N GLN A 8 -5.12 -12.80 1.37
CA GLN A 8 -5.31 -13.30 0.00
C GLN A 8 -4.36 -14.46 -0.28
N TYR A 9 -3.10 -14.35 0.13
CA TYR A 9 -2.12 -15.42 -0.03
C TYR A 9 -2.57 -16.70 0.68
N GLN A 10 -3.13 -16.60 1.89
CA GLN A 10 -3.69 -17.74 2.61
C GLN A 10 -4.72 -18.50 1.77
N ARG A 11 -5.67 -17.79 1.15
CA ARG A 11 -6.72 -18.39 0.33
C ARG A 11 -6.16 -19.04 -0.92
N TYR A 12 -5.47 -18.25 -1.74
CA TYR A 12 -5.03 -18.69 -3.06
C TYR A 12 -3.93 -19.75 -2.98
N GLN A 13 -2.90 -19.56 -2.14
CA GLN A 13 -1.80 -20.52 -2.06
C GLN A 13 -2.26 -21.89 -1.54
N ASN A 14 -3.17 -21.95 -0.56
CA ASN A 14 -3.69 -23.23 -0.08
C ASN A 14 -4.44 -23.99 -1.18
N VAL A 15 -5.31 -23.29 -1.93
CA VAL A 15 -6.06 -23.88 -3.03
C VAL A 15 -5.12 -24.34 -4.14
N THR A 16 -4.10 -23.55 -4.47
CA THR A 16 -3.05 -23.92 -5.42
C THR A 16 -2.30 -25.18 -5.00
N ASP A 17 -1.89 -25.28 -3.74
CA ASP A 17 -1.21 -26.47 -3.22
C ASP A 17 -2.11 -27.72 -3.30
N ILE A 18 -3.39 -27.58 -2.97
CA ILE A 18 -4.38 -28.66 -3.06
C ILE A 18 -4.56 -29.12 -4.50
N ILE A 19 -4.83 -28.18 -5.41
CA ILE A 19 -5.06 -28.49 -6.82
C ILE A 19 -3.83 -29.14 -7.45
N ASN A 20 -2.64 -28.59 -7.20
CA ASN A 20 -1.40 -29.14 -7.74
C ASN A 20 -1.02 -30.49 -7.15
N SER A 21 -1.40 -30.78 -5.90
CA SER A 21 -1.18 -32.11 -5.30
C SER A 21 -1.98 -33.23 -6.00
N MET A 22 -3.10 -32.89 -6.64
CA MET A 22 -3.97 -33.83 -7.36
C MET A 22 -3.79 -33.77 -8.89
N ARG A 23 -2.91 -32.90 -9.37
CA ARG A 23 -2.67 -32.67 -10.79
C ARG A 23 -1.78 -33.76 -11.39
N MET A 24 -2.20 -34.32 -12.52
CA MET A 24 -1.34 -35.19 -13.31
C MET A 24 -0.37 -34.38 -14.19
N PRO A 25 0.82 -34.92 -14.53
CA PRO A 25 1.76 -34.22 -15.41
C PRO A 25 1.10 -33.78 -16.73
N GLY A 26 1.21 -32.49 -17.06
CA GLY A 26 0.64 -31.90 -18.28
C GLY A 26 -0.87 -31.62 -18.23
N GLN A 27 -1.55 -31.91 -17.12
CA GLN A 27 -2.97 -31.63 -16.96
C GLN A 27 -3.23 -30.13 -16.78
N VAL A 28 -4.17 -29.62 -17.57
CA VAL A 28 -4.78 -28.28 -17.46
C VAL A 28 -6.20 -28.46 -16.97
N PHE A 29 -6.61 -27.69 -15.96
CA PHE A 29 -7.96 -27.71 -15.41
C PHE A 29 -8.79 -26.54 -15.93
N ASN A 30 -10.08 -26.78 -16.14
CA ASN A 30 -11.10 -25.76 -16.22
C ASN A 30 -11.68 -25.53 -14.82
N ILE A 31 -11.52 -24.34 -14.28
CA ILE A 31 -11.80 -24.00 -12.88
C ILE A 31 -12.82 -22.88 -12.81
N LEU A 32 -13.84 -23.04 -11.97
CA LEU A 32 -14.77 -21.97 -11.60
C LEU A 32 -14.43 -21.44 -10.21
N GLU A 33 -14.11 -20.15 -10.09
CA GLU A 33 -14.04 -19.45 -8.81
C GLU A 33 -15.37 -18.76 -8.54
N VAL A 34 -16.04 -19.19 -7.47
CA VAL A 34 -17.30 -18.64 -6.99
C VAL A 34 -17.01 -17.56 -5.95
N GLY A 35 -17.72 -16.43 -6.05
CA GLY A 35 -17.60 -15.26 -5.19
C GLY A 35 -16.26 -14.54 -5.34
N ALA A 36 -15.77 -14.43 -6.57
CA ALA A 36 -14.48 -13.81 -6.88
C ALA A 36 -14.45 -12.29 -6.63
N ASN A 37 -15.62 -11.67 -6.41
CA ASN A 37 -15.79 -10.22 -6.38
C ASN A 37 -15.17 -9.62 -7.65
N GLU A 38 -14.30 -8.63 -7.52
CA GLU A 38 -13.57 -8.02 -8.64
C GLU A 38 -12.17 -8.64 -8.87
N HIS A 39 -11.78 -9.61 -8.03
CA HIS A 39 -10.39 -10.04 -7.92
C HIS A 39 -10.08 -11.27 -8.79
N GLN A 40 -9.38 -11.05 -9.91
CA GLN A 40 -8.87 -12.12 -10.78
C GLN A 40 -7.51 -12.65 -10.29
N ASN A 41 -7.42 -13.03 -9.02
CA ASN A 41 -6.12 -13.39 -8.43
C ASN A 41 -5.75 -14.86 -8.63
N LEU A 42 -6.71 -15.79 -8.75
CA LEU A 42 -6.42 -17.22 -8.87
C LEU A 42 -5.55 -17.55 -10.10
N GLU A 43 -5.72 -16.82 -11.21
CA GLU A 43 -4.92 -17.00 -12.42
C GLU A 43 -3.44 -16.65 -12.25
N LYS A 44 -3.10 -15.81 -11.27
CA LYS A 44 -1.70 -15.54 -10.92
C LYS A 44 -1.05 -16.75 -10.26
N PHE A 45 -1.83 -17.52 -9.49
CA PHE A 45 -1.35 -18.70 -8.76
C PHE A 45 -1.43 -19.99 -9.58
N LEU A 46 -2.36 -20.06 -10.54
CA LEU A 46 -2.58 -21.20 -11.43
C LEU A 46 -2.51 -20.77 -12.91
N PRO A 47 -1.35 -20.28 -13.39
CA PRO A 47 -1.21 -19.63 -14.70
C PRO A 47 -1.40 -20.57 -15.90
N ILE A 48 -1.43 -21.89 -15.68
CA ILE A 48 -1.63 -22.88 -16.73
C ILE A 48 -3.10 -23.27 -16.91
N ASP A 49 -3.97 -22.91 -15.96
CA ASP A 49 -5.37 -23.33 -15.93
C ASP A 49 -6.30 -22.31 -16.59
N GLN A 50 -7.47 -22.79 -17.00
CA GLN A 50 -8.55 -21.94 -17.49
C GLN A 50 -9.44 -21.58 -16.31
N ILE A 51 -9.57 -20.29 -16.00
CA ILE A 51 -10.33 -19.82 -14.84
C ILE A 51 -11.48 -18.95 -15.32
N THR A 52 -12.67 -19.30 -14.83
CA THR A 52 -13.90 -18.52 -14.95
C THR A 52 -14.29 -18.04 -13.55
N TYR A 53 -14.80 -16.83 -13.45
CA TYR A 53 -15.21 -16.19 -12.20
C TYR A 53 -16.72 -16.01 -12.19
N LEU A 54 -17.37 -16.38 -11.08
CA LEU A 54 -18.79 -16.20 -10.87
C LEU A 54 -19.02 -15.34 -9.62
N ASP A 55 -19.90 -14.35 -9.73
CA ASP A 55 -20.33 -13.56 -8.59
C ASP A 55 -21.83 -13.22 -8.68
N ILE A 56 -22.47 -13.02 -7.53
CA ILE A 56 -23.88 -12.62 -7.46
C ILE A 56 -24.06 -11.14 -7.82
N GLN A 57 -22.99 -10.34 -7.77
CA GLN A 57 -22.97 -8.95 -8.18
C GLN A 57 -21.69 -8.64 -8.96
N LEU A 58 -21.83 -7.95 -10.10
CA LEU A 58 -20.70 -7.49 -10.89
C LEU A 58 -20.79 -5.97 -11.11
N PRO A 59 -19.69 -5.23 -10.91
CA PRO A 59 -19.58 -3.86 -11.38
C PRO A 59 -19.79 -3.77 -12.88
N GLU A 60 -20.25 -2.62 -13.36
CA GLU A 60 -20.57 -2.38 -14.77
C GLU A 60 -19.40 -2.72 -15.71
N TYR A 61 -18.16 -2.39 -15.31
CA TYR A 61 -16.97 -2.66 -16.12
C TYR A 61 -16.62 -4.16 -16.25
N LEU A 62 -17.11 -5.02 -15.34
CA LEU A 62 -16.92 -6.47 -15.41
C LEU A 62 -18.04 -7.20 -16.14
N GLN A 63 -19.20 -6.57 -16.37
CA GLN A 63 -20.34 -7.22 -17.03
C GLN A 63 -20.04 -7.72 -18.44
N ASN A 64 -19.10 -7.05 -19.13
CA ASN A 64 -18.68 -7.44 -20.48
C ASN A 64 -17.38 -8.25 -20.49
N ASN A 65 -16.81 -8.59 -19.33
CA ASN A 65 -15.60 -9.40 -19.26
C ASN A 65 -15.96 -10.87 -19.52
N PRO A 66 -15.39 -11.52 -20.56
CA PRO A 66 -15.77 -12.88 -20.94
C PRO A 66 -15.39 -13.95 -19.90
N LYS A 67 -14.54 -13.62 -18.92
CA LYS A 67 -14.21 -14.52 -17.81
C LYS A 67 -15.16 -14.41 -16.62
N TYR A 68 -16.02 -13.39 -16.58
CA TYR A 68 -16.96 -13.17 -15.48
C TYR A 68 -18.37 -13.58 -15.86
N ILE A 69 -19.05 -14.22 -14.91
CA ILE A 69 -20.43 -14.67 -15.02
C ILE A 69 -21.20 -14.10 -13.84
N LEU A 70 -22.26 -13.34 -14.12
CA LEU A 70 -23.23 -12.94 -13.10
C LEU A 70 -24.14 -14.13 -12.79
N GLY A 71 -24.14 -14.61 -11.55
CA GLY A 71 -24.93 -15.79 -11.18
C GLY A 71 -25.01 -16.05 -9.69
N ASP A 72 -26.05 -16.78 -9.28
CA ASP A 72 -26.24 -17.24 -7.91
C ASP A 72 -25.58 -18.61 -7.72
N ALA A 73 -24.61 -18.68 -6.80
CA ALA A 73 -23.88 -19.90 -6.48
C ALA A 73 -24.73 -21.02 -5.84
N THR A 74 -25.95 -20.70 -5.40
CA THR A 74 -26.91 -21.67 -4.85
C THR A 74 -27.82 -22.28 -5.92
N SER A 75 -27.73 -21.79 -7.17
CA SER A 75 -28.46 -22.29 -8.33
C SER A 75 -27.77 -21.82 -9.63
N MET A 76 -26.65 -22.45 -9.99
CA MET A 76 -25.86 -22.03 -11.14
C MET A 76 -26.41 -22.57 -12.47
N ASP A 77 -26.41 -21.74 -13.51
CA ASP A 77 -26.84 -22.12 -14.87
C ASP A 77 -25.73 -22.86 -15.64
N PHE A 78 -25.19 -23.91 -15.02
CA PHE A 78 -24.23 -24.84 -15.63
C PHE A 78 -24.79 -26.25 -15.63
N SER A 79 -24.39 -27.04 -16.63
CA SER A 79 -24.64 -28.48 -16.62
C SER A 79 -23.91 -29.16 -15.45
N ASP A 80 -24.33 -30.37 -15.12
CA ASP A 80 -23.57 -31.22 -14.20
C ASP A 80 -22.15 -31.44 -14.76
N ASP A 81 -21.17 -31.52 -13.86
CA ASP A 81 -19.76 -31.80 -14.17
C ASP A 81 -19.13 -30.82 -15.19
N HIS A 82 -19.63 -29.58 -15.28
CA HIS A 82 -19.19 -28.59 -16.28
C HIS A 82 -17.73 -28.12 -16.09
N TYR A 83 -17.30 -27.95 -14.84
CA TYR A 83 -15.95 -27.52 -14.49
C TYR A 83 -15.21 -28.69 -13.86
N ASN A 84 -13.90 -28.80 -14.11
CA ASN A 84 -13.11 -29.82 -13.43
C ASN A 84 -13.11 -29.57 -11.93
N ILE A 85 -12.91 -28.31 -11.55
CA ILE A 85 -12.79 -27.88 -10.16
C ILE A 85 -13.67 -26.66 -9.95
N VAL A 86 -14.41 -26.64 -8.84
CA VAL A 86 -15.09 -25.44 -8.37
C VAL A 86 -14.45 -25.02 -7.05
N VAL A 87 -14.06 -23.75 -6.94
CA VAL A 87 -13.48 -23.18 -5.72
C VAL A 87 -14.35 -22.06 -5.19
N ALA A 88 -14.53 -22.00 -3.88
CA ALA A 88 -15.23 -20.92 -3.18
C ALA A 88 -14.34 -20.41 -2.06
N LEU A 89 -13.83 -19.19 -2.21
CA LEU A 89 -12.74 -18.67 -1.37
C LEU A 89 -13.25 -17.56 -0.44
N ASP A 90 -13.63 -17.94 0.78
CA ASP A 90 -14.24 -17.05 1.78
C ASP A 90 -15.56 -16.45 1.28
N VAL A 91 -16.46 -17.36 0.87
CA VAL A 91 -17.80 -17.06 0.35
C VAL A 91 -18.89 -17.74 1.17
N PHE A 92 -18.58 -18.88 1.77
CA PHE A 92 -19.57 -19.76 2.39
C PHE A 92 -20.21 -19.16 3.66
N GLU A 93 -19.48 -18.29 4.32
CA GLU A 93 -19.90 -17.48 5.45
C GLU A 93 -20.88 -16.36 5.06
N HIS A 94 -20.82 -15.90 3.81
CA HIS A 94 -21.77 -14.94 3.23
C HIS A 94 -23.07 -15.62 2.73
N ILE A 95 -23.06 -16.95 2.56
CA ILE A 95 -24.29 -17.70 2.24
C ILE A 95 -25.17 -17.82 3.49
N PHE A 96 -26.43 -17.38 3.38
CA PHE A 96 -27.44 -17.54 4.44
C PHE A 96 -27.54 -19.00 4.89
N GLU A 97 -27.69 -19.23 6.20
CA GLU A 97 -27.69 -20.56 6.79
C GLU A 97 -28.65 -21.55 6.10
N LYS A 98 -29.84 -21.08 5.72
CA LYS A 98 -30.89 -21.89 5.05
C LYS A 98 -30.52 -22.35 3.64
N ASP A 99 -29.57 -21.69 2.98
CA ASP A 99 -29.18 -21.93 1.59
C ASP A 99 -27.81 -22.61 1.46
N ARG A 100 -27.10 -22.83 2.59
CA ARG A 100 -25.77 -23.48 2.61
C ARG A 100 -25.78 -24.90 2.05
N GLU A 101 -26.83 -25.68 2.30
CA GLU A 101 -26.94 -27.03 1.73
C GLU A 101 -27.09 -26.99 0.20
N LYS A 102 -27.85 -26.02 -0.33
CA LYS A 102 -27.98 -25.82 -1.78
C LYS A 102 -26.63 -25.42 -2.39
N PHE A 103 -25.92 -24.50 -1.76
CA PHE A 103 -24.57 -24.11 -2.17
C PHE A 103 -23.63 -25.32 -2.25
N LEU A 104 -23.57 -26.14 -1.20
CA LEU A 104 -22.74 -27.36 -1.20
C LEU A 104 -23.15 -28.34 -2.30
N ASN A 105 -24.45 -28.50 -2.54
CA ASN A 105 -24.97 -29.36 -3.60
C ASN A 105 -24.59 -28.84 -4.98
N GLU A 106 -24.65 -27.53 -5.22
CA GLU A 106 -24.27 -26.92 -6.49
C GLU A 106 -22.77 -27.02 -6.75
N LEU A 107 -21.92 -26.72 -5.76
CA LEU A 107 -20.47 -26.90 -5.90
C LEU A 107 -20.14 -28.34 -6.30
N ASN A 108 -20.74 -29.31 -5.61
CA ASN A 108 -20.58 -30.71 -5.94
C ASN A 108 -21.10 -30.99 -7.35
N ARG A 109 -22.35 -30.64 -7.67
CA ARG A 109 -22.99 -30.91 -8.98
C ARG A 109 -22.18 -30.37 -10.15
N VAL A 110 -21.71 -29.13 -10.07
CA VAL A 110 -21.01 -28.43 -11.15
C VAL A 110 -19.55 -28.90 -11.30
N SER A 111 -18.90 -29.35 -10.22
CA SER A 111 -17.54 -29.92 -10.28
C SER A 111 -17.54 -31.36 -10.81
N SER A 112 -16.66 -31.70 -11.75
CA SER A 112 -16.47 -33.07 -12.24
C SER A 112 -15.51 -33.88 -11.36
N ASP A 113 -14.47 -33.22 -10.84
CA ASP A 113 -13.39 -33.90 -10.12
C ASP A 113 -13.52 -33.71 -8.61
N PHE A 114 -13.49 -32.46 -8.16
CA PHE A 114 -13.61 -32.06 -6.76
C PHE A 114 -13.93 -30.57 -6.63
N PHE A 115 -14.36 -30.14 -5.45
CA PHE A 115 -14.51 -28.74 -5.09
C PHE A 115 -13.69 -28.38 -3.84
N VAL A 116 -13.35 -27.10 -3.70
CA VAL A 116 -12.60 -26.59 -2.55
C VAL A 116 -13.32 -25.38 -1.97
N ILE A 117 -13.58 -25.39 -0.66
CA ILE A 117 -14.14 -24.26 0.07
C ILE A 117 -13.11 -23.79 1.08
N THR A 118 -12.79 -22.51 1.11
CA THR A 118 -12.18 -21.86 2.27
C THR A 118 -13.22 -20.99 2.93
N ALA A 119 -13.29 -21.02 4.27
CA ALA A 119 -14.13 -20.11 5.02
C ALA A 119 -13.64 -20.02 6.48
N PRO A 120 -13.92 -18.92 7.19
CA PRO A 120 -13.95 -18.93 8.64
C PRO A 120 -15.05 -19.86 9.13
N PHE A 121 -14.72 -20.82 9.98
CA PHE A 121 -15.71 -21.71 10.59
C PHE A 121 -15.99 -21.31 12.04
N HIS A 122 -17.24 -21.47 12.45
CA HIS A 122 -17.69 -21.14 13.79
C HIS A 122 -16.85 -21.85 14.86
N SER A 123 -16.24 -21.04 15.72
CA SER A 123 -15.72 -21.41 17.03
C SER A 123 -15.80 -20.19 17.94
N PRO A 124 -15.87 -20.36 19.27
CA PRO A 124 -15.83 -19.22 20.19
C PRO A 124 -14.61 -18.30 19.96
N GLU A 125 -13.45 -18.88 19.66
CA GLU A 125 -12.23 -18.13 19.38
C GLU A 125 -12.33 -17.26 18.12
N VAL A 126 -12.91 -17.79 17.02
CA VAL A 126 -13.08 -17.04 15.77
C VAL A 126 -14.08 -15.91 15.94
N VAL A 127 -15.23 -16.18 16.56
CA VAL A 127 -16.26 -15.15 16.82
C VAL A 127 -15.67 -14.00 17.64
N GLU A 128 -14.91 -14.31 18.68
CA GLU A 128 -14.29 -13.29 19.51
C GLU A 128 -13.16 -12.54 18.79
N ALA A 129 -12.40 -13.20 17.90
CA ALA A 129 -11.39 -12.55 17.07
C ALA A 129 -12.00 -11.60 16.05
N GLU A 130 -13.03 -12.03 15.29
CA GLU A 130 -13.77 -11.17 14.36
C GLU A 130 -14.36 -9.95 15.07
N ARG A 131 -14.92 -10.13 16.27
CA ARG A 131 -15.44 -9.03 17.10
C ARG A 131 -14.36 -8.00 17.44
N ARG A 132 -13.16 -8.43 17.82
CA ARG A 132 -12.03 -7.53 18.16
C ARG A 132 -11.46 -6.84 16.93
N VAL A 133 -11.29 -7.57 15.82
CA VAL A 133 -10.84 -7.02 14.54
C VAL A 133 -11.83 -5.97 14.02
N ASN A 134 -13.14 -6.26 14.07
CA ASN A 134 -14.17 -5.31 13.70
C ASN A 134 -14.18 -4.08 14.63
N ALA A 135 -13.91 -4.25 15.93
CA ALA A 135 -13.79 -3.11 16.85
C ALA A 135 -12.61 -2.19 16.49
N VAL A 136 -11.48 -2.73 15.99
CA VAL A 136 -10.38 -1.92 15.45
C VAL A 136 -10.86 -1.10 14.26
N TYR A 137 -11.48 -1.75 13.27
CA TYR A 137 -12.01 -1.07 12.08
C TYR A 137 -13.01 0.03 12.44
N LYS A 138 -13.98 -0.29 13.31
CA LYS A 138 -15.01 0.63 13.78
C LYS A 138 -14.43 1.82 14.54
N SER A 139 -13.38 1.62 15.31
CA SER A 139 -12.70 2.72 16.02
C SER A 139 -12.02 3.70 15.07
N ILE A 140 -11.59 3.22 13.90
CA ILE A 140 -10.91 4.02 12.87
C ILE A 140 -11.91 4.71 11.94
N PHE A 141 -12.92 3.99 11.46
CA PHE A 141 -13.80 4.42 10.38
C PHE A 141 -15.24 4.75 10.83
N GLY A 142 -15.57 4.58 12.11
CA GLY A 142 -16.87 4.92 12.68
C GLY A 142 -18.03 3.99 12.33
N LYS A 143 -17.77 2.91 11.58
CA LYS A 143 -18.76 1.91 11.15
C LYS A 143 -18.16 0.51 11.16
N ASP A 144 -19.01 -0.52 11.16
CA ASP A 144 -18.56 -1.90 11.07
C ASP A 144 -17.96 -2.20 9.68
N PHE A 145 -17.03 -3.16 9.64
CA PHE A 145 -16.48 -3.64 8.38
C PHE A 145 -17.51 -4.53 7.70
N ILE A 146 -17.90 -4.17 6.47
CA ILE A 146 -19.05 -4.74 5.76
C ILE A 146 -19.09 -6.28 5.77
N TRP A 147 -17.94 -6.94 5.54
CA TRP A 147 -17.87 -8.39 5.50
C TRP A 147 -18.06 -9.02 6.89
N LEU A 148 -17.45 -8.46 7.94
CA LEU A 148 -17.59 -8.98 9.30
C LEU A 148 -18.99 -8.70 9.88
N GLU A 149 -19.61 -7.59 9.50
CA GLU A 149 -21.03 -7.34 9.80
C GLU A 149 -21.91 -8.42 9.18
N GLU A 150 -21.67 -8.76 7.91
CA GLU A 150 -22.39 -9.83 7.23
C GLU A 150 -22.17 -11.20 7.88
N HIS A 151 -20.94 -11.54 8.29
CA HIS A 151 -20.66 -12.79 9.03
C HIS A 151 -21.47 -12.87 10.33
N MET A 152 -21.56 -11.75 11.07
CA MET A 152 -22.36 -11.67 12.29
C MET A 152 -23.85 -11.87 12.02
N MET A 153 -24.36 -11.30 10.92
CA MET A 153 -25.78 -11.42 10.55
C MET A 153 -26.14 -12.83 10.05
N ASN A 154 -25.28 -13.42 9.21
CA ASN A 154 -25.53 -14.73 8.60
C ASN A 154 -25.14 -15.90 9.52
N GLY A 155 -24.28 -15.63 10.51
CA GLY A 155 -23.66 -16.60 11.39
C GLY A 155 -22.60 -17.44 10.67
N LEU A 156 -21.49 -17.76 11.34
CA LEU A 156 -20.40 -18.51 10.71
C LEU A 156 -20.78 -19.98 10.37
N PRO A 157 -20.19 -20.57 9.32
CA PRO A 157 -20.31 -21.99 8.97
C PRO A 157 -20.03 -22.94 10.14
N VAL A 158 -20.91 -23.93 10.35
CA VAL A 158 -20.74 -24.93 11.42
C VAL A 158 -20.20 -26.24 10.86
N LEU A 159 -18.98 -26.61 11.28
CA LEU A 159 -18.25 -27.77 10.77
C LEU A 159 -19.06 -29.08 10.81
N ARG A 160 -19.78 -29.30 11.93
CA ARG A 160 -20.60 -30.50 12.13
C ARG A 160 -21.72 -30.59 11.09
N LYS A 161 -22.41 -29.48 10.80
CA LYS A 161 -23.50 -29.43 9.81
C LYS A 161 -22.99 -29.75 8.41
N VAL A 162 -21.88 -29.13 8.02
CA VAL A 162 -21.23 -29.42 6.72
C VAL A 162 -20.84 -30.89 6.63
N SER A 163 -20.20 -31.43 7.66
CA SER A 163 -19.77 -32.83 7.70
C SER A 163 -20.94 -33.82 7.63
N GLU A 164 -22.04 -33.53 8.34
CA GLU A 164 -23.26 -34.35 8.32
C GLU A 164 -23.91 -34.33 6.93
N HIS A 165 -24.00 -33.15 6.30
CA HIS A 165 -24.55 -32.99 4.95
C HIS A 165 -23.74 -33.74 3.89
N LEU A 166 -22.42 -33.55 3.86
CA LEU A 166 -21.55 -34.22 2.87
C LEU A 166 -21.60 -35.75 3.02
N LYS A 167 -21.65 -36.26 4.26
CA LYS A 167 -21.84 -37.70 4.52
C LYS A 167 -23.19 -38.21 4.03
N ALA A 168 -24.26 -37.46 4.28
CA ALA A 168 -25.61 -37.84 3.82
C ALA A 168 -25.69 -37.92 2.28
N GLN A 169 -24.92 -37.09 1.57
CA GLN A 169 -24.80 -37.11 0.11
C GLN A 169 -23.76 -38.12 -0.42
N ASN A 170 -23.13 -38.94 0.46
CA ASN A 170 -22.04 -39.86 0.12
C ASN A 170 -20.83 -39.18 -0.57
N ILE A 171 -20.59 -37.90 -0.29
CA ILE A 171 -19.44 -37.16 -0.79
C ILE A 171 -18.24 -37.47 0.09
N GLN A 172 -17.13 -37.91 -0.51
CA GLN A 172 -15.87 -38.04 0.21
C GLN A 172 -15.28 -36.66 0.44
N PHE A 173 -14.84 -36.36 1.65
CA PHE A 173 -14.25 -35.05 1.94
C PHE A 173 -13.16 -35.12 3.01
N GLU A 174 -12.28 -34.11 2.97
CA GLU A 174 -11.26 -33.86 3.98
C GLU A 174 -11.32 -32.41 4.46
N MET A 175 -10.96 -32.21 5.72
CA MET A 175 -10.93 -30.89 6.36
C MET A 175 -9.51 -30.54 6.78
N ILE A 176 -9.03 -29.38 6.34
CA ILE A 176 -7.69 -28.86 6.65
C ILE A 176 -7.85 -27.54 7.42
N ASN A 177 -7.10 -27.37 8.50
CA ASN A 177 -7.08 -26.13 9.28
C ASN A 177 -5.91 -25.25 8.84
N HIS A 178 -6.13 -23.95 8.62
CA HIS A 178 -5.07 -23.01 8.27
C HIS A 178 -5.33 -21.58 8.77
N GLY A 179 -4.27 -20.89 9.15
CA GLY A 179 -4.33 -19.52 9.64
C GLY A 179 -4.61 -19.49 11.13
N ASP A 180 -3.60 -19.54 12.00
CA ASP A 180 -3.78 -19.39 13.45
C ASP A 180 -4.59 -18.12 13.72
N VAL A 181 -5.73 -18.28 14.42
CA VAL A 181 -6.69 -17.18 14.64
C VAL A 181 -6.02 -15.96 15.31
N ARG A 182 -4.99 -16.19 16.12
CA ARG A 182 -4.23 -15.13 16.80
C ARG A 182 -3.34 -14.37 15.83
N ILE A 183 -2.76 -15.06 14.84
CA ILE A 183 -1.93 -14.43 13.80
C ILE A 183 -2.85 -13.64 12.86
N TRP A 184 -3.96 -14.25 12.43
CA TRP A 184 -4.95 -13.58 11.59
C TRP A 184 -5.46 -12.28 12.22
N GLU A 185 -5.84 -12.31 13.51
CA GLU A 185 -6.30 -11.12 14.23
C GLU A 185 -5.24 -9.99 14.24
N ARG A 186 -3.97 -10.32 14.54
CA ARG A 186 -2.87 -9.35 14.55
C ARG A 186 -2.66 -8.71 13.18
N LEU A 187 -2.59 -9.54 12.13
CA LEU A 187 -2.31 -9.08 10.77
C LEU A 187 -3.50 -8.29 10.18
N MET A 188 -4.74 -8.65 10.51
CA MET A 188 -5.91 -7.86 10.14
C MET A 188 -5.94 -6.50 10.85
N ALA A 189 -5.57 -6.43 12.12
CA ALA A 189 -5.46 -5.15 12.83
C ALA A 189 -4.42 -4.23 12.17
N ILE A 190 -3.23 -4.76 11.85
CA ILE A 190 -2.19 -4.05 11.10
C ILE A 190 -2.72 -3.58 9.74
N HIS A 191 -3.43 -4.44 9.01
CA HIS A 191 -4.02 -4.09 7.72
C HIS A 191 -4.98 -2.89 7.82
N PHE A 192 -5.89 -2.89 8.80
CA PHE A 192 -6.85 -1.79 8.97
C PHE A 192 -6.20 -0.49 9.45
N ILE A 193 -5.20 -0.57 10.33
CA ILE A 193 -4.44 0.61 10.77
C ILE A 193 -3.66 1.20 9.59
N ALA A 194 -3.04 0.36 8.76
CA ALA A 194 -2.35 0.82 7.56
C ALA A 194 -3.30 1.40 6.51
N ALA A 195 -4.57 0.97 6.48
CA ALA A 195 -5.57 1.53 5.58
C ALA A 195 -5.95 2.98 5.91
N GLN A 196 -5.78 3.41 7.17
CA GLN A 196 -5.96 4.81 7.58
C GLN A 196 -4.75 5.69 7.24
N ASP A 197 -3.55 5.11 7.25
CA ASP A 197 -2.28 5.83 7.05
C ASP A 197 -1.42 5.15 5.98
N SER A 198 -1.44 5.71 4.78
CA SER A 198 -0.73 5.17 3.63
C SER A 198 0.79 5.06 3.82
N ARG A 199 1.40 5.83 4.75
CA ARG A 199 2.84 5.71 5.08
C ARG A 199 3.18 4.32 5.62
N LEU A 200 2.25 3.73 6.36
CA LEU A 200 2.42 2.41 6.97
C LEU A 200 2.29 1.29 5.94
N GLY A 201 1.74 1.58 4.76
CA GLY A 201 1.53 0.61 3.67
C GLY A 201 2.83 -0.10 3.26
N ILE A 202 3.95 0.63 3.19
CA ILE A 202 5.26 0.07 2.81
C ILE A 202 5.70 -0.99 3.82
N TYR A 203 5.66 -0.67 5.11
CA TYR A 203 6.11 -1.60 6.14
C TYR A 203 5.12 -2.74 6.39
N ARG A 204 3.81 -2.47 6.25
CA ARG A 204 2.77 -3.50 6.22
C ARG A 204 3.05 -4.52 5.12
N ASN A 205 3.43 -4.09 3.91
CA ASN A 205 3.75 -5.01 2.82
C ASN A 205 4.94 -5.91 3.15
N GLU A 206 5.93 -5.42 3.89
CA GLU A 206 7.04 -6.27 4.37
C GLU A 206 6.58 -7.30 5.41
N ILE A 207 5.59 -6.97 6.24
CA ILE A 207 4.94 -7.94 7.16
C ILE A 207 4.17 -8.99 6.37
N ASP A 208 3.39 -8.61 5.36
CA ASP A 208 2.68 -9.53 4.47
C ASP A 208 3.67 -10.49 3.77
N ARG A 209 4.75 -9.94 3.20
CA ARG A 209 5.82 -10.71 2.54
C ARG A 209 6.47 -11.70 3.51
N PHE A 210 6.76 -11.27 4.73
CA PHE A 210 7.33 -12.13 5.77
C PHE A 210 6.38 -13.28 6.13
N TYR A 211 5.10 -12.99 6.35
CA TYR A 211 4.10 -14.03 6.62
C TYR A 211 4.05 -15.04 5.47
N ASN A 212 3.91 -14.57 4.23
CA ASN A 212 3.79 -15.40 3.03
C ASN A 212 4.99 -16.34 2.83
N GLN A 213 6.21 -15.87 3.14
CA GLN A 213 7.44 -16.64 2.96
C GLN A 213 7.77 -17.60 4.11
N HIS A 214 7.54 -17.17 5.35
CA HIS A 214 8.13 -17.83 6.51
C HIS A 214 7.09 -18.50 7.40
N LEU A 215 5.93 -17.86 7.61
CA LEU A 215 4.91 -18.37 8.52
C LEU A 215 3.88 -19.26 7.82
N PHE A 216 3.47 -18.93 6.59
CA PHE A 216 2.38 -19.61 5.88
C PHE A 216 2.48 -21.15 5.92
N ALA A 217 3.66 -21.70 5.61
CA ALA A 217 3.89 -23.14 5.55
C ALA A 217 3.77 -23.85 6.92
N ASN A 218 3.89 -23.11 8.01
CA ASN A 218 3.82 -23.60 9.38
C ASN A 218 2.54 -23.13 10.11
N ASP A 219 1.57 -22.55 9.40
CA ASP A 219 0.36 -21.96 10.00
C ASP A 219 -0.87 -22.90 9.97
N PHE A 220 -0.63 -24.20 10.10
CA PHE A 220 -1.65 -25.25 10.08
C PHE A 220 -2.00 -25.72 11.50
N VAL A 221 -2.70 -24.90 12.28
CA VAL A 221 -3.03 -25.19 13.69
C VAL A 221 -4.48 -25.59 13.88
N GLU A 222 -4.80 -26.30 14.97
CA GLU A 222 -6.19 -26.69 15.29
C GLU A 222 -7.11 -25.47 15.51
N LYS A 223 -6.60 -24.45 16.21
CA LYS A 223 -7.29 -23.18 16.44
C LYS A 223 -7.06 -22.22 15.28
N SER A 224 -7.57 -22.58 14.12
CA SER A 224 -7.46 -21.78 12.91
C SER A 224 -8.68 -20.86 12.70
N TYR A 225 -8.43 -19.73 12.06
CA TYR A 225 -9.46 -18.88 11.49
C TYR A 225 -10.12 -19.59 10.32
N ARG A 226 -9.34 -19.99 9.31
CA ARG A 226 -9.86 -20.70 8.13
C ARG A 226 -9.86 -22.20 8.32
N LYS A 227 -10.91 -22.82 7.81
CA LYS A 227 -10.90 -24.25 7.47
C LYS A 227 -11.14 -24.40 5.98
N ILE A 228 -10.49 -25.41 5.43
CA ILE A 228 -10.54 -25.73 4.02
C ILE A 228 -11.24 -27.08 3.90
N CYS A 229 -12.38 -27.11 3.21
CA CYS A 229 -13.11 -28.33 2.89
C CYS A 229 -12.77 -28.73 1.46
N VAL A 230 -12.28 -29.95 1.26
CA VAL A 230 -12.08 -30.53 -0.08
C VAL A 230 -13.06 -31.66 -0.25
N GLY A 231 -14.09 -31.48 -1.08
CA GLY A 231 -15.04 -32.53 -1.42
C GLY A 231 -14.69 -33.14 -2.76
N SER A 232 -14.53 -34.47 -2.82
CA SER A 232 -14.08 -35.19 -4.01
C SER A 232 -15.15 -36.10 -4.57
N LYS A 233 -15.28 -36.09 -5.90
CA LYS A 233 -16.03 -37.09 -6.67
C LYS A 233 -15.13 -38.18 -7.23
N SER A 234 -14.00 -37.81 -7.82
CA SER A 234 -13.15 -38.73 -8.59
C SER A 234 -11.68 -38.74 -8.17
N ARG A 235 -11.23 -37.76 -7.37
CA ARG A 235 -9.81 -37.65 -6.95
C ARG A 235 -9.55 -38.33 -5.62
N ASN A 236 -8.38 -38.94 -5.51
CA ASN A 236 -7.95 -39.56 -4.27
C ASN A 236 -7.49 -38.48 -3.28
N LEU A 237 -8.25 -38.30 -2.20
CA LEU A 237 -7.95 -37.34 -1.13
C LEU A 237 -6.65 -37.65 -0.39
N SER A 238 -6.12 -38.88 -0.47
CA SER A 238 -4.81 -39.21 0.11
C SER A 238 -3.63 -38.51 -0.59
N ALA A 239 -3.86 -37.88 -1.75
CA ALA A 239 -2.86 -37.08 -2.45
C ALA A 239 -2.70 -35.67 -1.86
N LEU A 240 -3.60 -35.23 -0.97
CA LEU A 240 -3.53 -33.93 -0.32
C LEU A 240 -2.17 -33.74 0.40
N PRO A 241 -1.62 -32.52 0.40
CA PRO A 241 -0.29 -32.28 0.94
C PRO A 241 -0.24 -32.61 2.43
N LEU A 242 0.68 -33.50 2.82
CA LEU A 242 0.99 -33.76 4.23
C LEU A 242 1.67 -32.52 4.82
N ARG A 243 0.94 -31.75 5.62
CA ARG A 243 1.46 -30.56 6.28
C ARG A 243 2.14 -30.94 7.59
N LYS A 244 3.47 -31.05 7.56
CA LYS A 244 4.30 -31.19 8.77
C LYS A 244 4.75 -29.82 9.25
N ILE A 245 4.27 -29.40 10.40
CA ILE A 245 4.66 -28.13 11.02
C ILE A 245 6.03 -28.29 11.66
N ASN A 246 6.96 -27.42 11.31
CA ASN A 246 8.20 -27.27 12.06
C ASN A 246 7.97 -26.29 13.21
N LEU A 247 7.63 -26.80 14.39
CA LEU A 247 7.31 -25.99 15.57
C LEU A 247 8.47 -25.07 15.97
N SER A 248 9.72 -25.57 15.95
CA SER A 248 10.88 -24.76 16.29
C SER A 248 11.07 -23.58 15.33
N LYS A 249 10.85 -23.81 14.02
CA LYS A 249 10.95 -22.74 13.03
C LYS A 249 9.81 -21.74 13.17
N ARG A 250 8.60 -22.24 13.40
CA ARG A 250 7.41 -21.43 13.65
C ARG A 250 7.61 -20.49 14.84
N ASP A 251 8.14 -21.00 15.95
CA ASP A 251 8.37 -20.20 17.16
C ASP A 251 9.42 -19.11 16.92
N GLU A 252 10.49 -19.42 16.16
CA GLU A 252 11.48 -18.43 15.72
C GLU A 252 10.83 -17.32 14.86
N ASP A 253 10.02 -17.70 13.88
CA ASP A 253 9.37 -16.76 12.97
C ASP A 253 8.29 -15.91 13.67
N LEU A 254 7.64 -16.45 14.71
CA LEU A 254 6.72 -15.69 15.56
C LEU A 254 7.44 -14.63 16.39
N LEU A 255 8.60 -14.94 16.96
CA LEU A 255 9.42 -13.94 17.64
C LEU A 255 9.84 -12.81 16.69
N LYS A 256 10.12 -13.14 15.43
CA LYS A 256 10.42 -12.16 14.40
C LYS A 256 9.20 -11.31 14.06
N LEU A 257 8.02 -11.92 13.89
CA LEU A 257 6.77 -11.21 13.66
C LEU A 257 6.44 -10.25 14.82
N ASP A 258 6.63 -10.67 16.08
CA ASP A 258 6.46 -9.81 17.25
C ASP A 258 7.36 -8.57 17.19
N GLY A 259 8.60 -8.73 16.72
CA GLY A 259 9.51 -7.61 16.49
C GLY A 259 9.02 -6.67 15.39
N MET A 260 8.52 -7.21 14.28
CA MET A 260 7.98 -6.43 13.16
C MET A 260 6.71 -5.68 13.56
N GLU A 261 5.78 -6.33 14.26
CA GLU A 261 4.56 -5.69 14.77
C GLU A 261 4.88 -4.51 15.71
N LYS A 262 5.85 -4.68 16.62
CA LYS A 262 6.30 -3.57 17.50
C LYS A 262 6.84 -2.38 16.70
N ILE A 263 7.60 -2.64 15.64
CA ILE A 263 8.09 -1.59 14.75
C ILE A 263 6.92 -0.92 14.03
N PHE A 264 5.95 -1.69 13.52
CA PHE A 264 4.77 -1.16 12.86
C PHE A 264 3.99 -0.19 13.75
N TYR A 265 3.68 -0.57 15.00
CA TYR A 265 2.99 0.34 15.92
C TYR A 265 3.86 1.52 16.32
N SER A 266 5.18 1.34 16.47
CA SER A 266 6.09 2.47 16.69
C SER A 266 6.05 3.47 15.53
N LEU A 267 5.98 2.98 14.28
CA LEU A 267 5.84 3.82 13.09
C LEU A 267 4.48 4.53 13.05
N ALA A 268 3.41 3.86 13.49
CA ALA A 268 2.08 4.44 13.59
C ALA A 268 2.03 5.56 14.64
N ASP A 269 2.72 5.38 15.76
CA ASP A 269 2.84 6.36 16.84
C ASP A 269 3.77 7.53 16.49
N LEU A 270 4.66 7.35 15.50
CA LEU A 270 5.55 8.43 15.09
C LEU A 270 4.71 9.57 14.51
N PRO A 271 4.89 10.80 15.06
CA PRO A 271 4.21 11.96 14.51
C PRO A 271 4.58 12.07 13.04
N LEU A 272 3.59 12.40 12.22
CA LEU A 272 3.81 12.79 10.84
C LEU A 272 4.96 13.81 10.85
N LYS A 273 6.11 13.44 10.29
CA LYS A 273 7.11 14.41 9.88
C LYS A 273 6.52 15.14 8.69
N ILE A 274 5.60 16.04 8.97
CA ILE A 274 5.38 17.20 8.12
C ILE A 274 6.73 17.90 8.18
N ASN A 275 7.43 17.97 7.05
CA ASN A 275 8.58 18.85 6.93
C ASN A 275 8.04 20.28 7.01
N ILE A 276 7.82 20.77 8.23
CA ILE A 276 7.27 22.11 8.52
C ILE A 276 8.21 23.21 7.97
N ASN A 277 9.45 22.85 7.60
CA ASN A 277 10.50 23.80 7.24
C ASN A 277 10.91 23.81 5.77
N ASP A 278 10.19 23.15 4.84
CA ASP A 278 10.63 23.15 3.42
C ASP A 278 9.53 23.36 2.36
N ALA A 279 8.44 24.04 2.72
CA ALA A 279 7.61 24.74 1.74
C ALA A 279 6.97 25.95 2.42
N SER A 280 6.94 27.10 1.74
CA SER A 280 5.95 28.13 2.03
C SER A 280 4.61 27.45 2.24
N ALA A 281 4.01 27.58 3.43
CA ALA A 281 2.87 26.79 3.88
C ALA A 281 1.82 26.64 2.76
N ASP A 282 1.71 25.45 2.21
CA ASP A 282 0.70 25.13 1.20
C ASP A 282 -0.68 25.11 1.87
N PHE A 283 -1.68 25.63 1.19
CA PHE A 283 -3.03 25.74 1.73
C PHE A 283 -4.07 25.53 0.64
N ILE A 284 -5.25 25.10 1.07
CA ILE A 284 -6.46 25.13 0.26
C ILE A 284 -7.10 26.49 0.47
N GLN A 285 -7.53 27.14 -0.61
CA GLN A 285 -8.18 28.43 -0.55
C GLN A 285 -9.54 28.38 -1.25
N ILE A 286 -10.56 28.93 -0.60
CA ILE A 286 -11.92 28.98 -1.13
C ILE A 286 -12.32 30.43 -1.29
N PHE A 287 -12.82 30.77 -2.47
CA PHE A 287 -13.36 32.08 -2.78
C PHE A 287 -14.84 31.96 -3.09
N LYS A 288 -15.56 33.04 -2.77
CA LYS A 288 -16.94 33.23 -3.16
C LYS A 288 -17.05 34.40 -4.12
N ASP A 289 -17.87 34.26 -5.15
CA ASP A 289 -18.21 35.35 -6.06
C ASP A 289 -19.70 35.68 -5.97
N GLU A 290 -19.99 36.91 -5.57
CA GLU A 290 -21.35 37.46 -5.47
C GLU A 290 -21.66 38.43 -6.63
N GLY A 291 -20.85 38.40 -7.70
CA GLY A 291 -20.96 39.22 -8.91
C GLY A 291 -19.86 40.27 -9.09
N ALA A 292 -18.83 40.27 -8.24
CA ALA A 292 -17.70 41.21 -8.27
C ALA A 292 -16.35 40.52 -8.59
N GLY A 293 -16.37 39.21 -8.85
CA GLY A 293 -15.18 38.39 -9.03
C GLY A 293 -14.59 37.93 -7.70
N TYR A 294 -13.43 37.28 -7.78
CA TYR A 294 -12.71 36.71 -6.64
C TYR A 294 -11.73 37.71 -6.04
N THR A 295 -11.72 37.84 -4.72
CA THR A 295 -10.77 38.71 -4.01
C THR A 295 -10.09 37.97 -2.86
N GLU A 296 -8.79 38.17 -2.71
CA GLU A 296 -7.96 37.51 -1.69
C GLU A 296 -8.43 37.79 -0.26
N ASP A 297 -8.84 39.03 0.01
CA ASP A 297 -9.30 39.52 1.31
C ASP A 297 -10.58 38.85 1.83
N LYS A 298 -11.35 38.24 0.93
CA LYS A 298 -12.63 37.57 1.24
C LYS A 298 -12.57 36.05 1.12
N SER A 299 -11.37 35.51 0.93
CA SER A 299 -11.15 34.07 0.82
C SER A 299 -11.01 33.38 2.18
N ILE A 300 -11.27 32.08 2.20
CA ILE A 300 -11.12 31.22 3.37
C ILE A 300 -9.95 30.26 3.11
N LYS A 301 -8.93 30.27 3.99
CA LYS A 301 -7.71 29.45 3.84
C LYS A 301 -7.67 28.31 4.86
N PHE A 302 -7.32 27.12 4.40
CA PHE A 302 -7.12 25.93 5.20
C PHE A 302 -5.70 25.41 4.97
N ASN A 303 -4.88 25.39 6.02
CA ASN A 303 -3.55 24.77 5.90
C ASN A 303 -3.70 23.29 5.52
N LEU A 304 -2.91 22.86 4.53
CA LEU A 304 -2.83 21.44 4.16
C LEU A 304 -2.11 20.68 5.27
N LYS A 305 -2.85 19.83 6.00
CA LYS A 305 -2.33 19.05 7.14
C LYS A 305 -1.94 17.62 6.77
N SER A 306 -2.54 17.09 5.70
CA SER A 306 -2.42 15.71 5.26
C SER A 306 -2.76 15.60 3.77
N ASN A 307 -2.41 14.47 3.15
CA ASN A 307 -2.76 14.22 1.75
C ASN A 307 -4.26 14.08 1.53
N ARG A 308 -5.03 13.67 2.55
CA ARG A 308 -6.50 13.67 2.53
C ARG A 308 -7.01 14.62 3.60
N GLN A 309 -7.96 15.47 3.26
CA GLN A 309 -8.56 16.40 4.21
C GLN A 309 -10.03 16.63 3.85
N HIS A 310 -10.90 16.61 4.87
CA HIS A 310 -12.25 17.12 4.72
C HIS A 310 -12.24 18.62 4.97
N ILE A 311 -12.85 19.39 4.07
CA ILE A 311 -12.94 20.83 4.13
C ILE A 311 -14.40 21.21 4.34
N HIS A 312 -14.61 22.14 5.25
CA HIS A 312 -15.89 22.76 5.54
C HIS A 312 -15.69 24.27 5.60
N ALA A 313 -16.47 25.01 4.82
CA ALA A 313 -16.34 26.45 4.70
C ALA A 313 -17.71 27.14 4.74
N ASP A 314 -17.89 28.01 5.75
CA ASP A 314 -19.05 28.88 5.88
C ASP A 314 -18.99 30.01 4.85
N LEU A 315 -19.94 30.04 3.91
CA LEU A 315 -20.00 31.05 2.85
C LEU A 315 -21.02 32.15 3.12
N LYS A 316 -22.16 31.79 3.75
CA LYS A 316 -23.28 32.65 4.17
C LYS A 316 -23.60 33.75 3.15
N SER A 317 -24.05 33.34 1.97
CA SER A 317 -24.32 34.24 0.85
C SER A 317 -25.73 34.05 0.29
N GLN A 318 -26.44 35.15 0.04
CA GLN A 318 -27.79 35.11 -0.52
C GLN A 318 -27.82 35.12 -2.06
N ASN A 319 -26.73 35.56 -2.72
CA ASN A 319 -26.66 35.75 -4.17
C ASN A 319 -25.31 35.27 -4.71
N LEU A 320 -24.95 34.03 -4.38
CA LEU A 320 -23.69 33.46 -4.80
C LEU A 320 -23.75 33.01 -6.27
N LYS A 321 -22.85 33.52 -7.10
CA LYS A 321 -22.73 33.13 -8.51
C LYS A 321 -21.77 31.96 -8.70
N SER A 322 -20.67 31.93 -7.96
CA SER A 322 -19.74 30.80 -8.00
C SER A 322 -18.92 30.64 -6.73
N ILE A 323 -18.39 29.43 -6.56
CA ILE A 323 -17.40 29.06 -5.55
C ILE A 323 -16.14 28.65 -6.28
N ARG A 324 -15.01 29.31 -6.01
CA ARG A 324 -13.70 28.88 -6.51
C ARG A 324 -12.96 28.13 -5.41
N ILE A 325 -12.40 26.98 -5.74
CA ILE A 325 -11.62 26.13 -4.84
C ILE A 325 -10.23 25.96 -5.44
N ASP A 326 -9.23 26.43 -4.71
CA ASP A 326 -7.82 26.29 -5.03
C ASP A 326 -7.27 25.16 -4.14
N PRO A 327 -7.03 23.95 -4.67
CA PRO A 327 -6.64 22.78 -3.87
C PRO A 327 -5.24 22.89 -3.25
N SER A 328 -4.39 23.75 -3.78
CA SER A 328 -2.98 23.94 -3.41
C SER A 328 -2.46 25.21 -4.09
N ASN A 329 -1.33 25.76 -3.63
CA ASN A 329 -0.58 26.76 -4.38
C ASN A 329 0.26 26.14 -5.51
N PHE A 330 0.46 24.82 -5.47
CA PHE A 330 1.35 24.12 -6.38
C PHE A 330 0.60 23.17 -7.29
N LYS A 331 1.14 22.96 -8.48
CA LYS A 331 0.66 21.96 -9.44
C LYS A 331 0.60 20.56 -8.84
N GLY A 332 -0.28 19.73 -9.38
CA GLY A 332 -0.46 18.38 -8.90
C GLY A 332 -1.74 17.73 -9.38
N SER A 333 -2.02 16.55 -8.82
CA SER A 333 -3.26 15.81 -9.07
C SER A 333 -4.07 15.75 -7.79
N PHE A 334 -5.32 16.16 -7.88
CA PHE A 334 -6.20 16.32 -6.72
C PHE A 334 -7.55 15.65 -7.02
N GLU A 335 -7.94 14.71 -6.18
CA GLU A 335 -9.29 14.18 -6.17
C GLU A 335 -10.15 15.08 -5.26
N ILE A 336 -11.22 15.66 -5.80
CA ILE A 336 -12.16 16.49 -5.03
C ILE A 336 -13.53 15.84 -5.08
N LYS A 337 -13.90 15.13 -4.01
CA LYS A 337 -15.12 14.32 -3.93
C LYS A 337 -16.06 14.80 -2.84
N ASN A 338 -17.27 14.24 -2.84
CA ASN A 338 -18.29 14.52 -1.82
C ASN A 338 -18.57 16.03 -1.66
N ILE A 339 -18.58 16.78 -2.77
CA ILE A 339 -18.92 18.20 -2.76
C ILE A 339 -20.40 18.35 -2.40
N ILE A 340 -20.64 18.89 -1.21
CA ILE A 340 -21.96 19.23 -0.67
C ILE A 340 -22.01 20.75 -0.52
N ILE A 341 -23.03 21.37 -1.10
CA ILE A 341 -23.32 22.80 -0.94
C ILE A 341 -24.65 22.88 -0.20
N THR A 342 -24.64 23.40 1.02
CA THR A 342 -25.84 23.44 1.87
C THR A 342 -26.62 24.72 1.60
N ILE A 343 -27.93 24.57 1.41
CA ILE A 343 -28.92 25.63 1.24
C ILE A 343 -29.96 25.53 2.37
N ASN A 344 -30.25 26.64 3.05
CA ASN A 344 -31.26 26.75 4.12
C ASN A 344 -31.23 25.61 5.17
N ALA A 345 -30.28 25.68 6.11
CA ALA A 345 -30.08 24.90 7.34
C ALA A 345 -30.11 23.34 7.29
N GLN A 346 -30.73 22.69 6.29
CA GLN A 346 -30.88 21.23 6.19
C GLN A 346 -30.98 20.67 4.76
N ASN A 347 -31.01 21.49 3.70
CA ASN A 347 -31.09 21.00 2.32
C ASN A 347 -29.74 21.12 1.59
N ASN A 348 -29.49 20.23 0.64
CA ASN A 348 -28.29 20.26 -0.19
C ASN A 348 -28.65 20.66 -1.62
N LEU A 349 -27.83 21.52 -2.21
CA LEU A 349 -27.93 21.85 -3.62
C LEU A 349 -27.63 20.59 -4.46
N PRO A 350 -28.54 20.16 -5.34
CA PRO A 350 -28.34 18.95 -6.13
C PRO A 350 -27.17 19.13 -7.11
N LYS A 351 -26.47 18.04 -7.45
CA LYS A 351 -25.31 18.07 -8.36
C LYS A 351 -25.63 18.72 -9.72
N ALA A 352 -26.86 18.59 -10.20
CA ALA A 352 -27.32 19.18 -11.46
C ALA A 352 -27.48 20.71 -11.42
N ALA A 353 -27.45 21.33 -10.23
CA ALA A 353 -27.65 22.77 -10.06
C ALA A 353 -26.34 23.59 -10.06
N TYR A 354 -25.20 22.95 -10.36
CA TYR A 354 -23.95 23.66 -10.61
C TYR A 354 -23.09 22.96 -11.67
N THR A 355 -22.20 23.73 -12.31
CA THR A 355 -21.19 23.19 -13.24
C THR A 355 -19.79 23.38 -12.68
N ILE A 356 -18.85 22.56 -13.14
CA ILE A 356 -17.44 22.64 -12.74
C ILE A 356 -16.60 23.09 -13.93
N SER A 357 -15.83 24.16 -13.74
CA SER A 357 -14.78 24.61 -14.66
C SER A 357 -13.48 24.87 -13.88
N GLY A 358 -12.39 25.27 -14.52
CA GLY A 358 -11.12 25.50 -13.85
C GLY A 358 -9.95 25.55 -14.83
N ASN A 359 -8.72 25.67 -14.30
CA ASN A 359 -7.48 25.57 -15.08
C ASN A 359 -6.87 24.17 -15.09
N PHE A 360 -7.66 23.13 -14.77
CA PHE A 360 -7.20 21.76 -14.88
C PHE A 360 -6.93 21.40 -16.35
N ASN A 361 -5.87 20.65 -16.58
CA ASN A 361 -5.53 20.09 -17.88
C ASN A 361 -6.39 18.86 -18.21
N LEU A 362 -6.80 18.12 -17.18
CA LEU A 362 -7.61 16.91 -17.30
C LEU A 362 -8.54 16.78 -16.09
N ASN A 363 -9.77 16.35 -16.34
CA ASN A 363 -10.76 16.01 -15.31
C ASN A 363 -11.40 14.67 -15.64
N PHE A 364 -11.29 13.71 -14.73
CA PHE A 364 -11.90 12.39 -14.84
C PHE A 364 -12.28 11.85 -13.47
N ASN A 365 -13.51 11.36 -13.30
CA ASN A 365 -14.00 10.78 -12.04
C ASN A 365 -13.73 11.64 -10.77
N ASN A 366 -13.84 12.96 -10.90
CA ASN A 366 -13.52 13.95 -9.86
C ASN A 366 -12.02 14.10 -9.51
N THR A 367 -11.14 13.51 -10.31
CA THR A 367 -9.70 13.75 -10.29
C THR A 367 -9.36 14.87 -11.26
N PHE A 368 -8.69 15.90 -10.74
CA PHE A 368 -8.27 17.09 -11.48
C PHE A 368 -6.75 17.14 -11.54
N ILE A 369 -6.20 17.30 -12.74
CA ILE A 369 -4.76 17.30 -12.99
C ILE A 369 -4.33 18.68 -13.48
N PHE A 370 -3.34 19.26 -12.81
CA PHE A 370 -2.82 20.59 -13.08
C PHE A 370 -1.33 20.51 -13.35
N HIS A 371 -0.90 21.07 -14.49
CA HIS A 371 0.49 21.10 -14.95
C HIS A 371 1.21 22.39 -14.54
N GLU A 372 0.43 23.41 -14.19
CA GLU A 372 0.88 24.73 -13.75
C GLU A 372 0.53 24.96 -12.28
N ASP A 373 1.31 25.79 -11.60
CA ASP A 373 1.03 26.22 -10.23
C ASP A 373 -0.23 27.10 -10.18
N ASP A 374 -0.74 27.37 -8.98
CA ASP A 374 -2.04 27.99 -8.74
C ASP A 374 -3.24 27.22 -9.36
N PRO A 375 -3.40 25.91 -9.05
CA PRO A 375 -4.57 25.15 -9.49
C PRO A 375 -5.86 25.74 -8.92
N TYR A 376 -6.93 25.73 -9.70
CA TYR A 376 -8.27 26.07 -9.24
C TYR A 376 -9.37 25.37 -10.02
N ILE A 377 -10.47 25.10 -9.31
CA ILE A 377 -11.77 24.76 -9.90
C ILE A 377 -12.81 25.80 -9.51
N ILE A 378 -13.84 25.94 -10.33
CA ILE A 378 -14.96 26.87 -10.13
C ILE A 378 -16.25 26.07 -10.22
N LEU A 379 -17.03 26.11 -9.15
CA LEU A 379 -18.41 25.64 -9.09
C LEU A 379 -19.32 26.82 -9.45
N SER A 380 -19.86 26.84 -10.67
CA SER A 380 -20.78 27.89 -11.11
C SER A 380 -22.21 27.49 -10.76
N ILE A 381 -22.86 28.28 -9.91
CA ILE A 381 -24.20 27.98 -9.39
C ILE A 381 -25.25 28.42 -10.43
N LEU A 382 -26.17 27.52 -10.78
CA LEU A 382 -27.18 27.73 -11.82
C LEU A 382 -28.56 28.14 -11.27
N MET A 383 -28.70 28.21 -9.95
CA MET A 383 -29.96 28.52 -9.26
C MET A 383 -29.77 29.66 -8.26
N GLU A 384 -30.81 30.46 -8.05
CA GLU A 384 -30.78 31.55 -7.06
C GLU A 384 -31.29 31.02 -5.73
N GLU A 385 -30.37 30.48 -4.93
CA GLU A 385 -30.62 29.98 -3.58
C GLU A 385 -29.61 30.59 -2.60
N ALA A 386 -30.03 30.78 -1.34
CA ALA A 386 -29.12 31.19 -0.29
C ALA A 386 -28.21 30.02 0.10
N ILE A 387 -26.90 30.19 -0.09
CA ILE A 387 -25.87 29.20 0.22
C ILE A 387 -25.27 29.50 1.59
N GLU A 388 -25.35 28.54 2.49
CA GLU A 388 -24.82 28.66 3.85
C GLU A 388 -23.35 28.25 3.92
N GLU A 389 -23.03 27.10 3.34
CA GLU A 389 -21.72 26.46 3.45
C GLU A 389 -21.41 25.57 2.24
N VAL A 390 -20.13 25.25 2.09
CA VAL A 390 -19.65 24.20 1.19
C VAL A 390 -18.74 23.26 1.96
N SER A 391 -18.91 21.95 1.75
CA SER A 391 -18.01 20.93 2.27
C SER A 391 -17.61 19.94 1.19
N PHE A 392 -16.38 19.43 1.26
CA PHE A 392 -15.86 18.45 0.32
C PHE A 392 -14.66 17.72 0.89
N ASP A 393 -14.37 16.55 0.35
CA ASP A 393 -13.12 15.84 0.60
C ASP A 393 -12.13 16.16 -0.51
N ILE A 394 -10.90 16.47 -0.14
CA ILE A 394 -9.79 16.62 -1.07
C ILE A 394 -8.70 15.58 -0.77
N VAL A 395 -8.18 14.94 -1.82
CA VAL A 395 -7.05 14.03 -1.76
C VAL A 395 -5.98 14.46 -2.76
N LYS A 396 -4.78 14.79 -2.28
CA LYS A 396 -3.59 14.96 -3.12
C LYS A 396 -3.07 13.58 -3.51
N LEU A 397 -3.12 13.26 -4.80
CA LEU A 397 -2.70 11.97 -5.31
C LEU A 397 -1.16 11.95 -5.50
N PRO A 398 -0.48 10.84 -5.12
CA PRO A 398 0.89 10.60 -5.55
C PRO A 398 0.96 10.41 -7.08
N GLN A 399 2.16 10.60 -7.65
CA GLN A 399 2.35 10.58 -9.10
C GLN A 399 1.90 9.26 -9.76
N ASP A 400 2.08 8.13 -9.09
CA ASP A 400 1.70 6.81 -9.63
C ASP A 400 0.17 6.65 -9.74
N GLU A 401 -0.59 7.08 -8.73
CA GLU A 401 -2.05 7.06 -8.75
C GLU A 401 -2.63 8.05 -9.78
N ALA A 402 -2.00 9.22 -9.91
CA ALA A 402 -2.33 10.18 -10.94
C ALA A 402 -2.12 9.60 -12.35
N PHE A 403 -1.02 8.87 -12.54
CA PHE A 403 -0.72 8.22 -13.82
C PHE A 403 -1.76 7.15 -14.18
N ILE A 404 -2.18 6.33 -13.22
CA ILE A 404 -3.26 5.35 -13.40
C ILE A 404 -4.56 6.05 -13.81
N SER A 405 -4.95 7.13 -13.12
CA SER A 405 -6.16 7.88 -13.47
C SER A 405 -6.12 8.51 -14.87
N ILE A 406 -4.94 8.89 -15.37
CA ILE A 406 -4.74 9.38 -16.74
C ILE A 406 -4.92 8.23 -17.74
N VAL A 407 -4.33 7.06 -17.46
CA VAL A 407 -4.46 5.88 -18.31
C VAL A 407 -5.92 5.45 -18.40
N ASP A 408 -6.65 5.46 -17.28
CA ASP A 408 -8.07 5.12 -17.24
C ASP A 408 -8.91 6.10 -18.07
N TYR A 409 -8.65 7.41 -17.95
CA TYR A 409 -9.30 8.44 -18.76
C TYR A 409 -9.10 8.20 -20.27
N TYR A 410 -7.86 7.97 -20.71
CA TYR A 410 -7.57 7.78 -22.12
C TYR A 410 -8.13 6.45 -22.65
N THR A 411 -8.07 5.38 -21.85
CA THR A 411 -8.69 4.09 -22.19
C THR A 411 -10.18 4.24 -22.45
N GLU A 412 -10.91 4.90 -21.55
CA GLU A 412 -12.35 5.09 -21.69
C GLU A 412 -12.70 6.03 -22.86
N HIS A 413 -11.95 7.13 -23.03
CA HIS A 413 -12.17 8.02 -24.17
C HIS A 413 -11.91 7.34 -25.52
N MET A 414 -10.87 6.50 -25.61
CA MET A 414 -10.58 5.71 -26.80
C MET A 414 -11.68 4.70 -27.08
N ARG A 415 -12.26 4.07 -26.04
CA ARG A 415 -13.41 3.17 -26.16
C ARG A 415 -14.64 3.91 -26.72
N ILE A 416 -14.97 5.08 -26.17
CA ILE A 416 -16.09 5.90 -26.64
C ILE A 416 -15.88 6.33 -28.10
N ILE A 417 -14.66 6.76 -28.47
CA ILE A 417 -14.33 7.13 -29.85
C ILE A 417 -14.42 5.91 -30.77
N GLY A 418 -13.92 4.75 -30.35
CA GLY A 418 -14.01 3.49 -31.09
C GLY A 418 -15.45 3.08 -31.34
N GLU A 419 -16.31 3.16 -30.32
CA GLU A 419 -17.73 2.86 -30.41
C GLU A 419 -18.47 3.84 -31.34
N LYS A 420 -18.20 5.14 -31.21
CA LYS A 420 -18.74 6.19 -32.08
C LYS A 420 -18.29 6.03 -33.54
N THR A 421 -17.05 5.59 -33.76
CA THR A 421 -16.48 5.33 -35.10
C THR A 421 -17.05 4.06 -35.72
N ARG A 422 -17.31 3.03 -34.90
CA ARG A 422 -18.01 1.80 -35.32
C ARG A 422 -19.46 2.06 -35.72
N LEU A 423 -20.15 2.94 -35.00
CA LEU A 423 -21.50 3.42 -35.33
C LEU A 423 -21.54 4.29 -36.60
N MET A 424 -20.45 4.99 -36.92
CA MET A 424 -20.34 5.84 -38.12
C MET A 424 -19.82 5.11 -39.37
N GLY A 425 -19.44 3.83 -39.28
CA GLY A 425 -19.13 3.00 -40.46
C GLY A 425 -17.91 3.43 -41.28
N ILE A 426 -16.93 4.13 -40.69
CA ILE A 426 -15.73 4.59 -41.39
C ILE A 426 -14.62 3.53 -41.28
N SER A 427 -13.91 3.24 -42.38
CA SER A 427 -12.95 2.13 -42.57
C SER A 427 -11.68 2.13 -41.69
N HIS A 428 -11.67 2.83 -40.55
CA HIS A 428 -10.51 3.04 -39.69
C HIS A 428 -10.47 2.09 -38.46
N ALA A 429 -11.42 1.16 -38.32
CA ALA A 429 -11.44 0.19 -37.22
C ALA A 429 -10.12 -0.61 -37.12
N LYS A 430 -9.52 -0.94 -38.26
CA LYS A 430 -8.22 -1.62 -38.33
C LYS A 430 -7.06 -0.75 -37.82
N SER A 431 -7.13 0.56 -38.04
CA SER A 431 -6.13 1.51 -37.57
C SER A 431 -6.25 1.82 -36.07
N ILE A 432 -7.47 1.72 -35.51
CA ILE A 432 -7.69 1.86 -34.07
C ILE A 432 -7.14 0.64 -33.33
N GLU A 433 -7.40 -0.56 -33.82
CA GLU A 433 -6.87 -1.81 -33.25
C GLU A 433 -5.33 -1.83 -33.29
N GLU A 434 -4.73 -1.32 -34.37
CA GLU A 434 -3.27 -1.12 -34.48
C GLU A 434 -2.73 -0.08 -33.48
N LEU A 435 -3.48 1.01 -33.23
CA LEU A 435 -3.11 2.03 -32.25
C LEU A 435 -3.26 1.52 -30.80
N GLU A 436 -4.29 0.74 -30.50
CA GLU A 436 -4.47 0.08 -29.19
C GLU A 436 -3.30 -0.88 -28.91
N GLN A 437 -2.86 -1.62 -29.92
CA GLN A 437 -1.69 -2.48 -29.81
C GLN A 437 -0.41 -1.66 -29.57
N GLN A 438 -0.24 -0.53 -30.24
CA GLN A 438 0.90 0.38 -30.02
C GLN A 438 0.87 1.02 -28.63
N ILE A 439 -0.30 1.42 -28.13
CA ILE A 439 -0.46 1.97 -26.77
C ILE A 439 -0.13 0.91 -25.73
N SER A 440 -0.55 -0.35 -25.95
CA SER A 440 -0.19 -1.47 -25.07
C SER A 440 1.32 -1.70 -25.00
N VAL A 441 2.00 -1.68 -26.16
CA VAL A 441 3.46 -1.80 -26.24
C VAL A 441 4.17 -0.62 -25.57
N LEU A 442 3.70 0.61 -25.80
CA LEU A 442 4.26 1.82 -25.18
C LEU A 442 4.03 1.84 -23.66
N SER A 443 2.88 1.35 -23.19
CA SER A 443 2.58 1.24 -21.75
C SER A 443 3.51 0.24 -21.07
N ALA A 444 3.77 -0.91 -21.72
CA ALA A 444 4.76 -1.87 -21.24
C ALA A 444 6.17 -1.26 -21.20
N LYS A 445 6.53 -0.46 -22.21
CA LYS A 445 7.81 0.26 -22.28
C LYS A 445 7.96 1.30 -21.17
N ILE A 446 6.89 2.03 -20.86
CA ILE A 446 6.86 3.01 -19.77
C ILE A 446 7.05 2.31 -18.43
N ASN A 447 6.37 1.18 -18.19
CA ASN A 447 6.56 0.39 -16.97
C ASN A 447 8.00 -0.11 -16.82
N GLU A 448 8.62 -0.59 -17.91
CA GLU A 448 10.04 -0.97 -17.93
C GLU A 448 10.96 0.23 -17.58
N LEU A 449 10.68 1.40 -18.14
CA LEU A 449 11.41 2.64 -17.86
C LEU A 449 11.19 3.12 -16.43
N MET A 450 9.99 2.99 -15.85
CA MET A 450 9.74 3.35 -14.46
C MET A 450 10.51 2.45 -13.49
N ILE A 451 10.51 1.13 -13.73
CA ILE A 451 11.32 0.18 -12.94
C ILE A 451 12.80 0.55 -13.02
N THR A 452 13.28 0.89 -14.23
CA THR A 452 14.66 1.31 -14.44
C THR A 452 14.96 2.63 -13.72
N ASN A 453 14.05 3.61 -13.79
CA ASN A 453 14.20 4.89 -13.09
C ASN A 453 14.20 4.71 -11.57
N GLN A 454 13.35 3.83 -11.04
CA GLN A 454 13.31 3.53 -9.61
C GLN A 454 14.63 2.89 -9.14
N SER A 455 15.19 1.99 -9.95
CA SER A 455 16.53 1.43 -9.71
C SER A 455 17.60 2.51 -9.73
N LEU A 456 17.57 3.42 -10.70
CA LEU A 456 18.52 4.53 -10.80
C LEU A 456 18.38 5.53 -9.65
N ILE A 457 17.16 5.84 -9.21
CA ILE A 457 16.88 6.70 -8.04
C ILE A 457 17.48 6.05 -6.79
N THR A 458 17.27 4.75 -6.59
CA THR A 458 17.85 3.99 -5.48
C THR A 458 19.38 4.03 -5.52
N GLU A 459 19.97 3.90 -6.71
CA GLU A 459 21.43 3.99 -6.90
C GLU A 459 21.96 5.42 -6.64
N LEU A 460 21.20 6.44 -7.03
CA LEU A 460 21.49 7.86 -6.78
C LEU A 460 21.41 8.21 -5.29
N GLU A 461 20.44 7.64 -4.58
CA GLU A 461 20.30 7.76 -3.12
C GLU A 461 21.46 7.07 -2.39
N ASN A 462 21.86 5.87 -2.82
CA ASN A 462 23.03 5.18 -2.31
C ASN A 462 24.32 5.98 -2.55
N HIS A 463 24.48 6.58 -3.74
CA HIS A 463 25.60 7.46 -4.05
C HIS A 463 25.59 8.76 -3.24
N LYS A 464 24.42 9.36 -2.99
CA LYS A 464 24.26 10.51 -2.09
C LYS A 464 24.67 10.15 -0.66
N PHE A 465 24.21 9.01 -0.15
CA PHE A 465 24.59 8.51 1.17
C PHE A 465 26.11 8.27 1.29
N SER A 466 26.73 7.70 0.25
CA SER A 466 28.19 7.52 0.18
C SER A 466 28.95 8.85 0.13
N ASN A 467 28.44 9.84 -0.61
CA ASN A 467 29.02 11.19 -0.67
C ASN A 467 28.90 11.96 0.66
N ASP A 468 27.78 11.84 1.37
CA ASP A 468 27.61 12.47 2.68
C ASP A 468 28.51 11.81 3.74
N THR A 469 28.68 10.49 3.65
CA THR A 469 29.67 9.76 4.47
C THR A 469 31.10 10.22 4.15
N SER A 470 31.43 10.38 2.86
CA SER A 470 32.74 10.87 2.42
C SER A 470 32.99 12.33 2.84
N ARG A 471 31.97 13.19 2.81
CA ARG A 471 32.05 14.58 3.30
C ARG A 471 32.28 14.65 4.81
N LYS A 472 31.63 13.78 5.59
CA LYS A 472 31.93 13.66 7.03
C LYS A 472 33.39 13.26 7.26
N THR A 473 33.87 12.24 6.55
CA THR A 473 35.27 11.80 6.65
C THR A 473 36.26 12.89 6.25
N ILE A 474 35.99 13.65 5.18
CA ILE A 474 36.81 14.78 4.75
C ILE A 474 36.83 15.89 5.81
N ASN A 475 35.68 16.21 6.42
CA ASN A 475 35.61 17.19 7.50
C ASN A 475 36.40 16.74 8.73
N GLU A 476 36.33 15.47 9.11
CA GLU A 476 37.14 14.90 10.19
C GLU A 476 38.65 14.94 9.88
N ILE A 477 39.04 14.62 8.64
CA ILE A 477 40.44 14.72 8.18
C ILE A 477 40.91 16.17 8.21
N ASN A 478 40.09 17.12 7.76
CA ASN A 478 40.42 18.54 7.77
C ASN A 478 40.58 19.09 9.20
N GLN A 479 39.72 18.68 10.12
CA GLN A 479 39.86 19.01 11.54
C GLN A 479 41.16 18.44 12.13
N LYS A 480 41.48 17.16 11.86
CA LYS A 480 42.75 16.55 12.29
C LYS A 480 43.97 17.25 11.69
N ASN A 481 43.93 17.62 10.41
CA ASN A 481 45.01 18.34 9.74
C ASN A 481 45.22 19.75 10.33
N ALA A 482 44.15 20.46 10.67
CA ALA A 482 44.25 21.76 11.35
C ALA A 482 44.92 21.61 12.73
N GLN A 483 44.53 20.58 13.49
CA GLN A 483 45.11 20.28 14.80
C GLN A 483 46.59 19.88 14.71
N LEU A 484 46.97 19.08 13.70
CA LEU A 484 48.35 18.73 13.39
C LEU A 484 49.19 19.97 13.01
N SER A 485 48.64 20.85 12.18
CA SER A 485 49.32 22.09 11.77
C SER A 485 49.59 23.00 12.98
N GLN A 486 48.61 23.15 13.87
CA GLN A 486 48.76 23.89 15.12
C GLN A 486 49.86 23.27 16.00
N THR A 487 49.80 21.95 16.23
CA THR A 487 50.79 21.22 17.05
C THR A 487 52.20 21.36 16.48
N ASN A 488 52.34 21.30 15.15
CA ASN A 488 53.63 21.44 14.48
C ASN A 488 54.20 22.87 14.63
N GLY A 489 53.32 23.88 14.60
CA GLY A 489 53.68 25.27 14.89
C GLY A 489 54.18 25.47 16.33
N GLU A 490 53.48 24.89 17.31
CA GLU A 490 53.88 24.91 18.73
C GLU A 490 55.24 24.20 18.95
N LEU A 491 55.45 23.05 18.30
CA LEU A 491 56.70 22.33 18.36
C LEU A 491 57.86 23.15 17.74
N HIS A 492 57.60 23.83 16.63
CA HIS A 492 58.60 24.68 15.97
C HIS A 492 59.02 25.86 16.87
N GLN A 493 58.06 26.50 17.55
CA GLN A 493 58.36 27.55 18.53
C GLN A 493 59.19 27.02 19.70
N THR A 494 58.83 25.84 20.21
CA THR A 494 59.58 25.16 21.29
C THR A 494 61.02 24.87 20.87
N ILE A 495 61.25 24.41 19.64
CA ILE A 495 62.59 24.17 19.10
C ILE A 495 63.39 25.47 18.98
N LEU A 496 62.76 26.58 18.56
CA LEU A 496 63.41 27.89 18.48
C LEU A 496 63.81 28.42 19.87
N GLU A 497 62.95 28.23 20.88
CA GLU A 497 63.26 28.55 22.27
C GLU A 497 64.43 27.72 22.80
N LEU A 498 64.38 26.39 22.61
CA LEU A 498 65.46 25.50 23.03
C LEU A 498 66.80 25.86 22.37
N ARG A 499 66.77 26.24 21.07
CA ARG A 499 67.97 26.74 20.37
C ARG A 499 68.48 28.05 20.96
N ARG A 500 67.60 28.99 21.30
CA ARG A 500 68.00 30.24 21.98
C ARG A 500 68.64 29.96 23.33
N VAL A 501 68.01 29.13 24.15
CA VAL A 501 68.53 28.73 25.47
C VAL A 501 69.88 28.03 25.30
N ASN A 502 70.01 27.09 24.36
CA ASN A 502 71.26 26.38 24.12
C ASN A 502 72.38 27.32 23.65
N ASN A 503 72.07 28.28 22.76
CA ASN A 503 73.04 29.30 22.33
C ASN A 503 73.45 30.23 23.48
N SER A 504 72.51 30.59 24.36
CA SER A 504 72.79 31.37 25.58
C SER A 504 73.72 30.59 26.52
N ASN A 505 73.40 29.32 26.79
CA ASN A 505 74.23 28.45 27.63
C ASN A 505 75.62 28.23 27.03
N ALA A 506 75.72 28.09 25.70
CA ALA A 506 77.01 27.98 25.02
C ALA A 506 77.84 29.28 25.12
N ALA A 507 77.20 30.45 25.04
CA ALA A 507 77.85 31.73 25.25
C ALA A 507 78.33 31.90 26.70
N GLU A 508 77.53 31.48 27.68
CA GLU A 508 77.89 31.49 29.10
C GLU A 508 79.05 30.51 29.40
N LEU A 509 79.00 29.29 28.87
CA LEU A 509 80.12 28.34 28.93
C LEU A 509 81.40 28.94 28.33
N LYS A 510 81.29 29.58 27.17
CA LYS A 510 82.43 30.26 26.53
C LYS A 510 82.97 31.39 27.41
N SER A 511 82.11 32.21 28.01
CA SER A 511 82.57 33.28 28.92
C SER A 511 83.22 32.73 30.19
N ILE A 512 82.75 31.59 30.70
CA ILE A 512 83.39 30.87 31.80
C ILE A 512 84.79 30.41 31.36
N TYR A 513 84.92 29.77 30.21
CA TYR A 513 86.20 29.30 29.68
C TYR A 513 87.21 30.42 29.40
N GLU A 514 86.72 31.60 28.99
CA GLU A 514 87.52 32.80 28.74
C GLU A 514 87.76 33.63 30.02
N SER A 515 87.10 33.31 31.13
CA SER A 515 87.28 34.02 32.39
C SER A 515 88.68 33.86 32.94
N ARG A 516 89.19 34.93 33.60
CA ARG A 516 90.48 34.89 34.28
C ARG A 516 90.56 33.75 35.31
N GLY A 517 89.44 33.40 35.95
CA GLY A 517 89.34 32.29 36.90
C GLY A 517 89.57 30.93 36.27
N TRP A 518 88.97 30.64 35.11
CA TRP A 518 89.18 29.37 34.40
C TRP A 518 90.57 29.25 33.78
N ILE A 519 91.09 30.35 33.22
CA ILE A 519 92.47 30.42 32.70
C ILE A 519 93.48 30.21 33.85
N TYR A 520 93.19 30.73 35.04
CA TYR A 520 94.03 30.52 36.22
C TYR A 520 93.95 29.07 36.73
N LEU A 521 92.75 28.48 36.79
CA LEU A 521 92.54 27.06 37.14
C LEU A 521 93.23 26.10 36.17
N THR A 522 93.16 26.34 34.86
CA THR A 522 93.85 25.52 33.85
C THR A 522 95.37 25.68 33.90
N LYS A 523 95.89 26.88 34.19
CA LYS A 523 97.32 27.09 34.46
C LYS A 523 97.79 26.40 35.74
N LEU A 524 97.01 26.48 36.83
CA LEU A 524 97.26 25.75 38.08
C LEU A 524 97.27 24.24 37.86
N LYS A 525 96.33 23.70 37.08
CA LYS A 525 96.27 22.27 36.75
C LYS A 525 97.52 21.79 36.00
N ARG A 526 98.07 22.61 35.09
CA ARG A 526 99.36 22.33 34.41
C ARG A 526 100.57 22.37 35.35
N VAL A 527 100.50 23.10 36.46
CA VAL A 527 101.59 23.21 37.45
C VAL A 527 101.50 22.09 38.51
N ILE A 528 100.29 21.65 38.87
CA ILE A 528 100.08 20.72 40.00
C ILE A 528 99.94 19.25 39.53
N GLY A 529 99.98 18.98 38.23
CA GLY A 529 100.22 17.63 37.72
C GLY A 529 99.20 16.57 38.18
N LYS A 530 97.90 16.91 38.16
CA LYS A 530 96.79 15.96 38.13
C LYS A 530 95.69 16.43 37.20
#